data_AF-A0A3D2WC31-F1
#
_entry.id   AF-A0A3D2WC31-F1
#
_cell.length_a   1.000
_cell.length_b   1.000
_cell.length_c   1.000
_cell.angle_alpha   90.00
_cell.angle_beta   90.00
_cell.angle_gamma   90.00
#
_symmetry.space_group_name_H-M   'P 1'
#
loop_
_entity.id
_entity.type
_entity.pdbx_description
1 polymer ?
#
loop_
_entity_poly.entity_id
_entity_poly.type
_entity_poly.pdbx_seq_one_letter_code
_entity_poly.pdbx_strand_id
1 'polypeptide(L)'
;MAHGGSEDWNYSVEEAIESLSQEMPTALAFGMANPLSLSNSLESLNAQGVTHVAVVRLFLSGSSFLEQTRFLLGLSDIPPEFFVLMGPGSENPNAREQIQHSQVISTHSEGLINSEYADSIMLERANSLSSIPSEESVLIIAHGMGEEEENNKLLKSMERVARHVAKDGYADVHVATLREDWEPKRILAEQDIRSYVSRQNEAGRRVLVL
;
A
#
# COMPACT_ATOMS: atom_id res chain seq x y z
N MET A 1 7.44 -0.22 -7.33
CA MET A 1 7.59 -1.25 -6.29
C MET A 1 6.28 -1.41 -5.56
N ALA A 2 5.80 -2.64 -5.38
CA ALA A 2 4.53 -2.94 -4.73
C ALA A 2 4.70 -4.16 -3.82
N HIS A 3 3.79 -4.33 -2.84
CA HIS A 3 3.90 -5.41 -1.86
C HIS A 3 3.95 -6.81 -2.49
N GLY A 4 3.15 -7.04 -3.53
CA GLY A 4 2.91 -8.37 -4.07
C GLY A 4 1.81 -9.09 -3.28
N GLY A 5 1.02 -9.90 -3.96
CA GLY A 5 -0.09 -10.66 -3.38
C GLY A 5 -0.43 -11.88 -4.21
N SER A 6 -1.73 -12.15 -4.35
CA SER A 6 -2.24 -13.16 -5.30
C SER A 6 -1.96 -12.75 -6.75
N GLU A 7 -2.16 -13.68 -7.68
CA GLU A 7 -2.05 -13.40 -9.12
C GLU A 7 -2.98 -12.26 -9.54
N ASP A 8 -4.25 -12.28 -9.13
CA ASP A 8 -5.22 -11.21 -9.42
C ASP A 8 -4.77 -9.85 -8.86
N TRP A 9 -4.19 -9.84 -7.65
CA TRP A 9 -3.69 -8.61 -7.04
C TRP A 9 -2.49 -8.07 -7.83
N ASN A 10 -1.53 -8.93 -8.18
CA ASN A 10 -0.35 -8.53 -8.94
C ASN A 10 -0.76 -8.01 -10.33
N TYR A 11 -1.69 -8.69 -11.00
CA TYR A 11 -2.22 -8.28 -12.30
C TYR A 11 -2.83 -6.87 -12.25
N SER A 12 -3.59 -6.54 -11.20
CA SER A 12 -4.15 -5.19 -11.05
C SER A 12 -3.09 -4.09 -10.95
N VAL A 13 -1.92 -4.40 -10.37
CA VAL A 13 -0.79 -3.47 -10.32
C VAL A 13 -0.13 -3.34 -11.68
N GLU A 14 0.01 -4.44 -12.42
CA GLU A 14 0.55 -4.46 -13.78
C GLU A 14 -0.33 -3.64 -14.74
N GLU A 15 -1.65 -3.84 -14.70
CA GLU A 15 -2.63 -3.09 -15.47
C GLU A 15 -2.54 -1.58 -15.16
N ALA A 16 -2.43 -1.22 -13.88
CA ALA A 16 -2.34 0.19 -13.45
C ALA A 16 -1.10 0.94 -13.99
N ILE A 17 -0.04 0.23 -14.36
CA ILE A 17 1.20 0.82 -14.90
C ILE A 17 1.36 0.61 -16.42
N GLU A 18 0.42 -0.06 -17.08
CA GLU A 18 0.56 -0.44 -18.50
C GLU A 18 0.77 0.79 -19.38
N SER A 19 -0.05 1.83 -19.21
CA SER A 19 0.07 3.08 -19.99
C SER A 19 1.44 3.74 -19.77
N LEU A 20 1.95 3.76 -18.53
CA LEU A 20 3.26 4.32 -18.22
C LEU A 20 4.39 3.54 -18.91
N SER A 21 4.27 2.21 -18.96
CA SER A 21 5.26 1.33 -19.61
C SER A 21 5.36 1.53 -21.12
N GLN A 22 4.30 2.05 -21.75
CA GLN A 22 4.29 2.39 -23.18
C GLN A 22 5.00 3.73 -23.46
N GLU A 23 5.08 4.61 -22.46
CA GLU A 23 5.69 5.95 -22.59
C GLU A 23 7.15 5.99 -22.15
N MET A 24 7.54 5.17 -21.16
CA MET A 24 8.91 5.14 -20.65
C MET A 24 9.34 3.76 -20.10
N PRO A 25 10.65 3.43 -20.13
CA PRO A 25 11.17 2.21 -19.53
C PRO A 25 10.71 2.05 -18.09
N THR A 26 9.92 1.01 -17.84
CA THR A 26 9.29 0.74 -16.55
C THR A 26 9.55 -0.70 -16.15
N ALA A 27 9.91 -0.91 -14.88
CA ALA A 27 10.09 -2.23 -14.30
C ALA A 27 9.32 -2.34 -12.98
N LEU A 28 8.74 -3.50 -12.73
CA LEU A 28 7.95 -3.78 -11.54
C LEU A 28 8.70 -4.72 -10.59
N ALA A 29 8.95 -4.23 -9.38
CA ALA A 29 9.48 -5.01 -8.28
C ALA A 29 8.37 -5.31 -7.28
N PHE A 30 7.96 -6.58 -7.20
CA PHE A 30 7.07 -7.08 -6.17
C PHE A 30 7.83 -7.57 -4.94
N GLY A 31 7.23 -7.36 -3.79
CA GLY A 31 7.79 -7.74 -2.50
C GLY A 31 8.03 -6.50 -1.65
N MET A 32 8.00 -6.76 -0.34
CA MET A 32 8.30 -5.84 0.76
C MET A 32 9.74 -5.29 0.72
N ALA A 33 10.09 -4.54 -0.34
CA ALA A 33 11.45 -4.19 -0.72
C ALA A 33 12.36 -5.43 -0.86
N ASN A 34 11.91 -6.42 -1.63
CA ASN A 34 12.66 -7.66 -1.84
C ASN A 34 13.91 -7.39 -2.71
N PRO A 35 15.13 -7.70 -2.23
CA PRO A 35 16.37 -7.33 -2.91
C PRO A 35 16.54 -8.01 -4.28
N LEU A 36 16.06 -9.25 -4.44
CA LEU A 36 16.14 -9.96 -5.71
C LEU A 36 15.24 -9.30 -6.77
N SER A 37 13.99 -8.98 -6.42
CA SER A 37 13.06 -8.30 -7.32
C SER A 37 13.57 -6.91 -7.73
N LEU A 38 14.20 -6.19 -6.79
CA LEU A 38 14.78 -4.88 -7.01
C LEU A 38 16.01 -4.97 -7.92
N SER A 39 16.92 -5.92 -7.67
CA SER A 39 18.11 -6.15 -8.52
C SER A 39 17.69 -6.46 -9.96
N ASN A 40 16.78 -7.42 -10.15
CA ASN A 40 16.29 -7.80 -11.47
C ASN A 40 15.63 -6.62 -12.21
N SER A 41 14.88 -5.78 -11.48
CA SER A 41 14.25 -4.58 -12.06
C SER A 41 15.29 -3.54 -12.48
N LEU A 42 16.31 -3.29 -11.66
CA LEU A 42 17.41 -2.37 -12.00
C LEU A 42 18.25 -2.90 -13.16
N GLU A 43 18.55 -4.20 -13.20
CA GLU A 43 19.27 -4.83 -14.31
C GLU A 43 18.49 -4.71 -15.63
N SER A 44 17.18 -4.96 -15.60
CA SER A 44 16.29 -4.79 -16.75
C SER A 44 16.29 -3.35 -17.28
N LEU A 45 16.23 -2.35 -16.39
CA LEU A 45 16.32 -0.94 -16.77
C LEU A 45 17.72 -0.57 -17.30
N ASN A 46 18.79 -1.08 -16.67
CA ASN A 46 20.15 -0.86 -17.13
C ASN A 46 20.40 -1.44 -18.53
N ALA A 47 19.86 -2.63 -18.82
CA ALA A 47 19.93 -3.26 -20.14
C ALA A 47 19.24 -2.43 -21.24
N GLN A 48 18.30 -1.56 -20.87
CA GLN A 48 17.64 -0.60 -21.75
C GLN A 48 18.38 0.74 -21.83
N GLY A 49 19.55 0.87 -21.20
CA GLY A 49 20.36 2.09 -21.18
C GLY A 49 19.86 3.17 -20.20
N VAL A 50 18.98 2.82 -19.26
CA VAL A 50 18.47 3.76 -18.26
C VAL A 50 19.57 4.07 -17.25
N THR A 51 19.87 5.36 -17.07
CA THR A 51 20.91 5.85 -16.14
C THR A 51 20.34 6.51 -14.89
N HIS A 52 19.06 6.88 -14.90
CA HIS A 52 18.36 7.52 -13.79
C HIS A 52 17.04 6.79 -13.54
N VAL A 53 16.79 6.39 -12.29
CA VAL A 53 15.60 5.61 -11.93
C VAL A 53 14.85 6.30 -10.79
N ALA A 54 13.58 6.58 -11.03
CA ALA A 54 12.64 7.01 -9.99
C ALA A 54 11.93 5.77 -9.43
N VAL A 55 12.20 5.42 -8.18
CA VAL A 55 11.52 4.31 -7.49
C VAL A 55 10.26 4.83 -6.84
N VAL A 56 9.12 4.52 -7.46
CA VAL A 56 7.78 4.78 -6.90
C VAL A 56 7.37 3.61 -6.01
N ARG A 57 7.03 3.91 -4.76
CA ARG A 57 6.63 2.95 -3.73
C ARG A 57 5.11 2.94 -3.58
N LEU A 58 4.47 1.88 -4.07
CA LEU A 58 3.02 1.69 -4.02
C LEU A 58 2.59 1.10 -2.68
N PHE A 59 2.79 1.86 -1.60
CA PHE A 59 2.36 1.50 -0.25
C PHE A 59 1.46 2.57 0.34
N LEU A 60 0.43 2.16 1.09
CA LEU A 60 -0.47 3.11 1.75
C LEU A 60 0.27 4.02 2.73
N SER A 61 1.11 3.46 3.61
CA SER A 61 1.93 4.24 4.54
C SER A 61 3.31 4.57 3.95
N GLY A 62 3.79 5.78 4.21
CA GLY A 62 5.10 6.23 3.78
C GLY A 62 6.25 5.47 4.46
N SER A 63 6.04 5.01 5.70
CA SER A 63 7.04 4.26 6.46
C SER A 63 7.27 2.83 5.92
N SER A 64 6.28 2.24 5.24
CA SER A 64 6.33 0.87 4.76
C SER A 64 7.58 0.62 3.92
N PHE A 65 8.48 -0.20 4.48
CA PHE A 65 9.76 -0.61 3.90
C PHE A 65 10.66 0.54 3.47
N LEU A 66 10.46 1.77 3.96
CA LEU A 66 11.22 2.94 3.52
C LEU A 66 12.70 2.79 3.84
N GLU A 67 13.04 2.44 5.08
CA GLU A 67 14.43 2.31 5.53
C GLU A 67 15.15 1.19 4.78
N GLN A 68 14.51 0.02 4.67
CA GLN A 68 15.02 -1.10 3.87
C GLN A 68 15.22 -0.71 2.41
N THR A 69 14.24 -0.05 1.79
CA THR A 69 14.35 0.43 0.39
C THR A 69 15.54 1.38 0.23
N ARG A 70 15.67 2.36 1.14
CA ARG A 70 16.75 3.34 1.07
C ARG A 70 18.11 2.68 1.24
N PHE A 71 18.24 1.77 2.19
CA PHE A 71 19.49 1.06 2.41
C PHE A 71 19.84 0.18 1.20
N LEU A 72 18.93 -0.70 0.76
CA LEU A 72 19.17 -1.63 -0.35
C LEU A 72 19.54 -0.92 -1.65
N LEU A 73 19.02 0.29 -1.89
CA LEU A 73 19.28 1.09 -3.09
C LEU A 73 20.42 2.12 -2.91
N GLY A 74 21.22 2.01 -1.84
CA GLY A 74 22.36 2.91 -1.61
C GLY A 74 21.97 4.38 -1.33
N LEU A 75 20.72 4.65 -0.98
CA LEU A 75 20.24 5.99 -0.57
C LEU A 75 20.48 6.25 0.94
N SER A 76 20.93 5.25 1.68
CA SER A 76 21.29 5.32 3.09
C SER A 76 22.38 4.29 3.40
N ASP A 77 23.42 4.69 4.12
CA ASP A 77 24.45 3.77 4.62
C ASP A 77 24.03 3.07 5.93
N ILE A 78 22.90 3.50 6.51
CA ILE A 78 22.35 2.93 7.75
C ILE A 78 21.36 1.82 7.37
N PRO A 79 21.60 0.56 7.78
CA PRO A 79 20.64 -0.52 7.56
C PRO A 79 19.39 -0.34 8.44
N PRO A 80 18.23 -0.88 8.03
CA PRO A 80 17.05 -0.92 8.89
C PRO A 80 17.34 -1.76 10.14
N GLU A 81 16.64 -1.49 11.24
CA GLU A 81 16.74 -2.29 12.47
C GLU A 81 16.38 -3.76 12.22
N PHE A 82 15.35 -3.99 11.40
CA PHE A 82 14.89 -5.30 10.99
C PHE A 82 14.70 -5.37 9.48
N PHE A 83 15.27 -6.39 8.85
CA PHE A 83 15.02 -6.70 7.45
C PHE A 83 13.76 -7.56 7.32
N VAL A 84 12.81 -7.10 6.53
CA VAL A 84 11.62 -7.85 6.15
C VAL A 84 11.93 -8.67 4.91
N LEU A 85 12.37 -9.91 5.13
CA LEU A 85 12.76 -10.85 4.08
C LEU A 85 11.92 -12.12 4.17
N MET A 86 11.36 -12.52 3.04
CA MET A 86 10.52 -13.71 2.91
C MET A 86 11.12 -14.69 1.89
N GLY A 87 10.73 -15.96 2.00
CA GLY A 87 11.16 -17.01 1.09
C GLY A 87 12.69 -17.17 1.07
N PRO A 88 13.30 -17.50 -0.09
CA PRO A 88 14.76 -17.71 -0.19
C PRO A 88 15.62 -16.52 0.27
N GLY A 89 15.06 -15.31 0.26
CA GLY A 89 15.76 -14.12 0.73
C GLY A 89 16.03 -14.11 2.24
N SER A 90 15.22 -14.80 3.04
CA SER A 90 15.42 -14.85 4.50
C SER A 90 16.70 -15.60 4.87
N GLU A 91 17.03 -16.64 4.11
CA GLU A 91 18.19 -17.52 4.30
C GLU A 91 19.46 -17.02 3.59
N ASN A 92 19.31 -16.15 2.59
CA ASN A 92 20.45 -15.60 1.86
C ASN A 92 21.13 -14.48 2.67
N PRO A 93 22.40 -14.62 3.09
CA PRO A 93 23.10 -13.57 3.83
C PRO A 93 23.25 -12.28 3.00
N ASN A 94 23.46 -12.41 1.69
CA ASN A 94 23.65 -11.27 0.78
C ASN A 94 22.36 -10.47 0.55
N ALA A 95 21.19 -10.99 0.95
CA ALA A 95 19.93 -10.25 0.89
C ALA A 95 19.88 -9.05 1.84
N ARG A 96 20.90 -8.90 2.71
CA ARG A 96 21.06 -7.79 3.66
C ARG A 96 22.16 -6.82 3.24
N GLU A 97 22.71 -6.99 2.04
CA GLU A 97 23.70 -6.08 1.46
C GLU A 97 23.03 -5.08 0.51
N GLN A 98 23.68 -3.93 0.29
CA GLN A 98 23.21 -2.98 -0.72
C GLN A 98 23.36 -3.58 -2.12
N ILE A 99 22.34 -3.38 -2.94
CA ILE A 99 22.30 -3.85 -4.33
C ILE A 99 23.33 -3.05 -5.13
N GLN A 100 24.18 -3.76 -5.86
CA GLN A 100 25.15 -3.12 -6.74
C GLN A 100 24.47 -2.66 -8.02
N HIS A 101 24.50 -1.36 -8.28
CA HIS A 101 23.94 -0.75 -9.49
C HIS A 101 24.73 0.51 -9.89
N SER A 102 24.64 0.92 -11.16
CA SER A 102 25.33 2.11 -11.68
C SER A 102 24.40 3.30 -11.89
N GLN A 103 23.08 3.09 -11.80
CA GLN A 103 22.08 4.15 -12.01
C GLN A 103 22.01 5.11 -10.82
N VAL A 104 21.65 6.36 -11.11
CA VAL A 104 21.27 7.36 -10.11
C VAL A 104 19.83 7.08 -9.68
N ILE A 105 19.62 6.84 -8.38
CA ILE A 105 18.32 6.48 -7.83
C ILE A 105 17.69 7.66 -7.09
N SER A 106 16.37 7.80 -7.21
CA SER A 106 15.56 8.69 -6.37
C SER A 106 14.28 7.99 -5.91
N THR A 107 13.76 8.34 -4.74
CA THR A 107 12.49 7.82 -4.23
C THR A 107 11.80 8.85 -3.34
N HIS A 108 10.51 8.65 -3.06
CA HIS A 108 9.71 9.50 -2.18
C HIS A 108 9.52 8.86 -0.80
N SER A 109 9.33 9.70 0.24
CA SER A 109 9.05 9.27 1.62
C SER A 109 7.56 9.08 1.91
N GLU A 110 6.69 9.78 1.18
CA GLU A 110 5.24 9.76 1.42
C GLU A 110 4.59 8.44 0.99
N GLY A 111 3.50 8.08 1.68
CA GLY A 111 2.64 6.96 1.31
C GLY A 111 1.47 7.42 0.45
N LEU A 112 0.85 6.48 -0.26
CA LEU A 112 -0.28 6.76 -1.16
C LEU A 112 -1.45 7.44 -0.44
N ILE A 113 -1.70 7.10 0.83
CA ILE A 113 -2.82 7.67 1.60
C ILE A 113 -2.67 9.18 1.87
N ASN A 114 -1.46 9.72 1.78
CA ASN A 114 -1.16 11.14 1.97
C ASN A 114 -1.10 11.91 0.64
N SER A 115 -1.27 11.23 -0.49
CA SER A 115 -1.33 11.87 -1.80
C SER A 115 -2.55 12.80 -1.89
N GLU A 116 -2.42 13.89 -2.63
CA GLU A 116 -3.54 14.78 -2.97
C GLU A 116 -4.66 14.05 -3.74
N TYR A 117 -4.34 12.95 -4.43
CA TYR A 117 -5.29 12.16 -5.21
C TYR A 117 -6.04 11.11 -4.38
N ALA A 118 -5.59 10.79 -3.17
CA ALA A 118 -6.18 9.71 -2.36
C ALA A 118 -7.67 9.94 -2.08
N ASP A 119 -8.04 11.20 -1.84
CA ASP A 119 -9.42 11.60 -1.54
C ASP A 119 -10.35 11.38 -2.73
N SER A 120 -9.94 11.84 -3.93
CA SER A 120 -10.72 11.69 -5.15
C SER A 120 -10.82 10.25 -5.59
N ILE A 121 -9.74 9.47 -5.49
CA ILE A 121 -9.73 8.04 -5.87
C ILE A 121 -10.73 7.27 -5.01
N MET A 122 -10.72 7.51 -3.70
CA MET A 122 -11.61 6.78 -2.78
C MET A 122 -13.07 7.22 -2.91
N LEU A 123 -13.34 8.51 -3.17
CA LEU A 123 -14.68 8.98 -3.48
C LEU A 123 -15.20 8.41 -4.81
N GLU A 124 -14.39 8.44 -5.87
CA GLU A 124 -14.76 7.86 -7.16
C GLU A 124 -15.06 6.38 -7.04
N ARG A 125 -14.24 5.65 -6.27
CA ARG A 125 -14.47 4.23 -6.00
C ARG A 125 -15.78 4.01 -5.25
N ALA A 126 -16.07 4.78 -4.21
CA ALA A 126 -17.33 4.70 -3.49
C ALA A 126 -18.52 4.95 -4.44
N ASN A 127 -18.44 5.99 -5.26
CA ASN A 127 -19.48 6.39 -6.20
C ASN A 127 -19.71 5.35 -7.30
N SER A 128 -18.65 4.65 -7.73
CA SER A 128 -18.76 3.55 -8.71
C SER A 128 -19.55 2.34 -8.20
N LEU A 129 -19.63 2.15 -6.87
CA LEU A 129 -20.34 1.04 -6.23
C LEU A 129 -21.72 1.44 -5.70
N SER A 130 -21.93 2.75 -5.53
CA SER A 130 -23.11 3.34 -4.91
C SER A 130 -24.29 3.43 -5.86
N SER A 131 -25.49 3.42 -5.29
CA SER A 131 -26.73 3.71 -6.01
C SER A 131 -27.51 4.85 -5.37
N ILE A 132 -27.62 4.84 -4.03
CA ILE A 132 -28.31 5.88 -3.26
C ILE A 132 -27.45 6.16 -2.02
N PRO A 133 -26.51 7.13 -2.07
CA PRO A 133 -25.57 7.39 -0.99
C PRO A 133 -26.23 7.55 0.39
N SER A 134 -27.38 8.23 0.47
CA SER A 134 -28.10 8.45 1.74
C SER A 134 -28.66 7.19 2.41
N GLU A 135 -28.72 6.07 1.69
CA GLU A 135 -29.13 4.74 2.19
C GLU A 135 -27.95 3.76 2.29
N GLU A 136 -26.73 4.24 2.03
CA GLU A 136 -25.50 3.45 1.97
C GLU A 136 -24.47 3.97 2.95
N SER A 137 -23.74 3.04 3.56
CA SER A 137 -22.60 3.34 4.44
C SER A 137 -21.32 2.83 3.80
N VAL A 138 -20.21 3.53 3.99
CA VAL A 138 -18.92 3.16 3.42
C VAL A 138 -17.99 2.66 4.52
N LEU A 139 -17.36 1.52 4.29
CA LEU A 139 -16.34 0.93 5.16
C LEU A 139 -15.02 0.85 4.39
N ILE A 140 -14.05 1.69 4.76
CA ILE A 140 -12.71 1.69 4.17
C ILE A 140 -11.80 0.81 5.05
N ILE A 141 -11.28 -0.28 4.48
CA ILE A 141 -10.43 -1.24 5.19
C ILE A 141 -9.01 -1.22 4.63
N ALA A 142 -8.03 -1.19 5.53
CA ALA A 142 -6.63 -1.43 5.19
C ALA A 142 -6.08 -2.64 5.98
N HIS A 143 -4.94 -3.16 5.54
CA HIS A 143 -4.17 -4.18 6.27
C HIS A 143 -3.86 -3.71 7.71
N GLY A 144 -3.34 -2.50 7.89
CA GLY A 144 -2.92 -2.02 9.21
C GLY A 144 -1.49 -2.35 9.56
N MET A 145 -1.10 -1.96 10.78
CA MET A 145 0.26 -2.10 11.29
C MET A 145 0.30 -2.92 12.57
N GLY A 146 1.43 -3.59 12.80
CA GLY A 146 1.66 -4.36 14.03
C GLY A 146 1.72 -3.47 15.24
N GLU A 147 2.44 -2.35 15.18
CA GLU A 147 2.56 -1.43 16.29
C GLU A 147 1.37 -0.47 16.40
N GLU A 148 0.91 -0.21 17.63
CA GLU A 148 -0.28 0.63 17.87
C GLU A 148 -0.08 2.06 17.37
N GLU A 149 1.10 2.64 17.62
CA GLU A 149 1.36 4.02 17.22
C GLU A 149 1.33 4.18 15.69
N GLU A 150 1.92 3.23 14.96
CA GLU A 150 1.92 3.22 13.50
C GLU A 150 0.52 2.97 12.95
N ASN A 151 -0.24 2.04 13.55
CA ASN A 151 -1.61 1.74 13.14
C ASN A 151 -2.51 2.98 13.33
N ASN A 152 -2.35 3.69 14.44
CA ASN A 152 -3.09 4.92 14.72
C ASN A 152 -2.72 6.06 13.76
N LYS A 153 -1.46 6.14 13.31
CA LYS A 153 -1.06 7.10 12.26
C LYS A 153 -1.72 6.78 10.92
N LEU A 154 -1.80 5.51 10.55
CA LEU A 154 -2.51 5.08 9.35
C LEU A 154 -4.01 5.38 9.45
N LEU A 155 -4.66 5.00 10.55
CA LEU A 155 -6.09 5.27 10.78
C LEU A 155 -6.41 6.77 10.68
N LYS A 156 -5.61 7.66 11.29
CA LYS A 156 -5.78 9.12 11.15
C LYS A 156 -5.70 9.61 9.71
N SER A 157 -4.82 8.99 8.91
CA SER A 157 -4.68 9.32 7.49
C SER A 157 -5.89 8.82 6.69
N MET A 158 -6.44 7.65 7.03
CA MET A 158 -7.67 7.13 6.45
C MET A 158 -8.89 7.98 6.87
N GLU A 159 -8.96 8.45 8.13
CA GLU A 159 -10.03 9.34 8.60
C GLU A 159 -10.09 10.67 7.83
N ARG A 160 -8.93 11.16 7.35
CA ARG A 160 -8.87 12.31 6.44
C ARG A 160 -9.62 12.04 5.14
N VAL A 161 -9.36 10.88 4.53
CA VAL A 161 -10.03 10.41 3.31
C VAL A 161 -11.52 10.18 3.57
N ALA A 162 -11.87 9.50 4.67
CA ALA A 162 -13.26 9.23 5.04
C ALA A 162 -14.08 10.51 5.19
N ARG A 163 -13.51 11.58 5.77
CA ARG A 163 -14.16 12.90 5.84
C ARG A 163 -14.39 13.53 4.47
N HIS A 164 -13.57 13.20 3.46
CA HIS A 164 -13.82 13.63 2.10
C HIS A 164 -14.99 12.86 1.49
N VAL A 165 -14.96 11.52 1.59
CA VAL A 165 -16.03 10.64 1.09
C VAL A 165 -17.39 10.98 1.71
N ALA A 166 -17.42 11.24 3.02
CA ALA A 166 -18.65 11.58 3.75
C ALA A 166 -19.37 12.84 3.23
N LYS A 167 -18.68 13.72 2.49
CA LYS A 167 -19.29 14.93 1.91
C LYS A 167 -20.27 14.61 0.77
N ASP A 168 -20.22 13.41 0.20
CA ASP A 168 -21.11 12.99 -0.90
C ASP A 168 -22.46 12.43 -0.42
N GLY A 169 -22.76 12.59 0.87
CA GLY A 169 -24.09 12.29 1.43
C GLY A 169 -24.29 10.83 1.84
N TYR A 170 -23.21 10.05 1.96
CA TYR A 170 -23.26 8.72 2.57
C TYR A 170 -23.83 8.75 3.98
N ALA A 171 -24.64 7.75 4.33
CA ALA A 171 -25.31 7.66 5.61
C ALA A 171 -24.32 7.54 6.79
N ASP A 172 -23.17 6.92 6.54
CA ASP A 172 -22.03 6.83 7.45
C ASP A 172 -20.75 6.44 6.68
N VAL A 173 -19.57 6.87 7.15
CA VAL A 173 -18.28 6.45 6.61
C VAL A 173 -17.36 6.05 7.75
N HIS A 174 -16.89 4.81 7.75
CA HIS A 174 -16.03 4.24 8.78
C HIS A 174 -14.72 3.73 8.19
N VAL A 175 -13.65 3.82 8.98
CA VAL A 175 -12.33 3.30 8.63
C VAL A 175 -11.93 2.22 9.62
N ALA A 176 -11.29 1.17 9.13
CA ALA A 176 -10.78 0.10 9.97
C ALA A 176 -9.49 -0.49 9.40
N THR A 177 -8.73 -1.15 10.27
CA THR A 177 -7.55 -1.95 9.88
C THR A 177 -7.76 -3.38 10.30
N LEU A 178 -7.56 -4.35 9.39
CA LEU A 178 -7.82 -5.78 9.64
C LEU A 178 -6.75 -6.43 10.53
N ARG A 179 -5.49 -6.02 10.37
CA ARG A 179 -4.30 -6.47 11.13
C ARG A 179 -4.13 -7.98 11.08
N GLU A 180 -4.32 -8.57 9.89
CA GLU A 180 -4.42 -10.01 9.68
C GLU A 180 -3.21 -10.81 10.16
N ASP A 181 -2.01 -10.23 10.10
CA ASP A 181 -0.75 -10.84 10.53
C ASP A 181 -0.60 -10.96 12.05
N TRP A 182 -1.42 -10.23 12.82
CA TRP A 182 -1.32 -10.16 14.28
C TRP A 182 -2.58 -10.72 14.93
N GLU A 183 -2.65 -12.04 15.11
CA GLU A 183 -3.86 -12.77 15.51
C GLU A 183 -4.66 -12.13 16.67
N PRO A 184 -4.07 -11.76 17.83
CA PRO A 184 -4.83 -11.11 18.89
C PRO A 184 -5.49 -9.79 18.46
N LYS A 185 -4.83 -9.03 17.59
CA LYS A 185 -5.29 -7.74 17.07
C LYS A 185 -6.31 -7.93 15.95
N ARG A 186 -6.09 -8.92 15.07
CA ARG A 186 -7.04 -9.35 14.05
C ARG A 186 -8.39 -9.71 14.65
N ILE A 187 -8.42 -10.51 15.72
CA ILE A 187 -9.67 -10.93 16.37
C ILE A 187 -10.50 -9.73 16.83
N LEU A 188 -9.85 -8.74 17.46
CA LEU A 188 -10.51 -7.51 17.90
C LEU A 188 -11.00 -6.68 16.72
N ALA A 189 -10.15 -6.50 15.69
CA ALA A 189 -10.50 -5.75 14.49
C ALA A 189 -11.69 -6.38 13.75
N GLU A 190 -11.71 -7.70 13.58
CA GLU A 190 -12.83 -8.42 12.97
C GLU A 190 -14.12 -8.25 13.77
N GLN A 191 -14.05 -8.28 15.10
CA GLN A 191 -15.22 -8.06 15.95
C GLN A 191 -15.78 -6.64 15.73
N ASP A 192 -14.92 -5.62 15.69
CA ASP A 192 -15.33 -4.23 15.50
C ASP A 192 -15.92 -4.00 14.10
N ILE A 193 -15.27 -4.53 13.06
CA ILE A 193 -15.72 -4.49 11.66
C ILE A 193 -17.09 -5.16 11.53
N ARG A 194 -17.25 -6.38 12.05
CA ARG A 194 -18.53 -7.11 11.99
C ARG A 194 -19.64 -6.40 12.76
N SER A 195 -19.31 -5.81 13.90
CA SER A 195 -20.26 -5.03 14.70
C SER A 195 -20.70 -3.77 13.95
N TYR A 196 -19.77 -3.10 13.26
CA TYR A 196 -20.10 -1.97 12.38
C TYR A 196 -21.07 -2.36 11.28
N VAL A 197 -20.74 -3.40 10.51
CA VAL A 197 -21.57 -3.87 9.40
C VAL A 197 -22.97 -4.27 9.89
N SER A 198 -23.04 -4.97 11.03
CA SER A 198 -24.32 -5.40 11.61
C SER A 198 -25.21 -4.20 11.98
N ARG A 199 -24.66 -3.17 12.63
CA ARG A 199 -25.41 -1.96 12.98
C ARG A 199 -25.93 -1.20 11.76
N GLN A 200 -25.14 -1.11 10.69
CA GLN A 200 -25.59 -0.43 9.46
C GLN A 200 -26.71 -1.23 8.78
N ASN A 201 -26.59 -2.55 8.71
CA ASN A 201 -27.63 -3.42 8.15
C ASN A 201 -28.92 -3.36 8.98
N GLU A 202 -28.84 -3.35 10.31
CA GLU A 202 -29.99 -3.18 11.22
C GLU A 202 -30.68 -1.82 11.03
N ALA A 203 -29.92 -0.79 10.66
CA ALA A 203 -30.45 0.53 10.29
C ALA A 203 -31.01 0.58 8.85
N GLY A 204 -31.07 -0.55 8.15
CA GLY A 204 -31.58 -0.65 6.78
C GLY A 204 -30.62 -0.13 5.70
N ARG A 205 -29.33 0.02 6.03
CA ARG A 205 -28.32 0.59 5.11
C ARG A 205 -27.46 -0.51 4.50
N ARG A 206 -27.13 -0.37 3.22
CA ARG A 206 -26.16 -1.25 2.55
C ARG A 206 -24.75 -0.76 2.82
N VAL A 207 -23.84 -1.66 3.19
CA VAL A 207 -22.42 -1.31 3.40
C VAL A 207 -21.61 -1.56 2.13
N LEU A 208 -20.95 -0.52 1.62
CA LEU A 208 -19.95 -0.59 0.56
C LEU A 208 -18.57 -0.75 1.20
N VAL A 209 -17.85 -1.81 0.85
CA VAL A 209 -16.51 -2.09 1.39
C VAL A 209 -15.47 -1.67 0.36
N LEU A 210 -14.55 -0.78 0.78
CA LEU A 210 -13.46 -0.23 -0.03
C LEU A 210 -12.11 -0.67 0.53
#